data_AF-A0A521X9H4-F1
#
_entry.id   AF-A0A521X9H4-F1
#
_cell.length_a   1.000
_cell.length_b   1.000
_cell.length_c   1.000
_cell.angle_alpha   90.00
_cell.angle_beta   90.00
_cell.angle_gamma   90.00
#
_symmetry.space_group_name_H-M   'P 1'
#
loop_
_entity.id
_entity.type
_entity.pdbx_description
1 polymer ?
#
loop_
_entity_poly.entity_id
_entity_poly.type
_entity_poly.pdbx_seq_one_letter_code
_entity_poly.pdbx_strand_id
1 'polypeptide(L)'
;MSRLFFETDAAEPCPIEFGGPSDVLVYFVSLAFATRYGSQHPLSQLSLLLRGERKINMTPLTTFADRNVEVEADRVELERVWQGAAPLAETLRAVTAALASDDARFAELTAGHPGLRDRLDDLLRMAEWAAERGARVRLSFEL
;
A
#
# COMPACT_ATOMS: atom_id res chain seq x y z
N MET A 1 -9.54 14.35 -5.82
CA MET A 1 -8.56 14.31 -4.70
C MET A 1 -8.28 12.85 -4.54
N SER A 2 -7.02 12.43 -4.69
CA SER A 2 -6.74 11.01 -4.79
C SER A 2 -7.07 10.27 -3.50
N ARG A 3 -7.54 9.04 -3.61
CA ARG A 3 -7.96 8.23 -2.48
C ARG A 3 -7.61 6.77 -2.70
N LEU A 4 -7.03 6.13 -1.69
CA LEU A 4 -6.88 4.68 -1.64
C LEU A 4 -8.12 4.03 -1.02
N PHE A 5 -8.56 2.93 -1.62
CA PHE A 5 -9.63 2.06 -1.16
C PHE A 5 -9.05 0.69 -0.81
N PHE A 6 -9.56 0.14 0.29
CA PHE A 6 -9.29 -1.24 0.71
C PHE A 6 -10.64 -1.97 0.70
N GLU A 7 -10.73 -2.99 -0.14
CA GLU A 7 -11.89 -3.86 -0.24
C GLU A 7 -11.51 -5.26 0.24
N THR A 8 -12.47 -5.98 0.80
CA THR A 8 -12.28 -7.33 1.33
C THR A 8 -13.49 -8.20 1.00
N ASP A 9 -13.26 -9.49 0.78
CA ASP A 9 -14.32 -10.50 0.58
C ASP A 9 -14.68 -11.23 1.89
N ALA A 10 -14.25 -10.70 3.04
CA ALA A 10 -14.67 -11.18 4.35
C ALA A 10 -16.21 -11.14 4.49
N ALA A 11 -16.75 -12.07 5.28
CA ALA A 11 -18.20 -12.19 5.48
C ALA A 11 -18.84 -10.95 6.16
N GLU A 12 -18.03 -10.16 6.87
CA GLU A 12 -18.42 -8.91 7.53
C GLU A 12 -17.57 -7.75 6.99
N PRO A 13 -18.05 -6.50 7.06
CA PRO A 13 -17.23 -5.34 6.68
C PRO A 13 -16.08 -5.13 7.67
N CYS A 14 -14.93 -4.67 7.17
CA CYS A 14 -13.81 -4.25 8.02
C CYS A 14 -14.24 -3.05 8.90
N PRO A 15 -14.15 -3.14 10.24
CA PRO A 15 -14.54 -2.07 11.13
C PRO A 15 -13.46 -0.97 11.25
N ILE A 16 -12.31 -1.16 10.61
CA ILE A 16 -11.17 -0.26 10.67
C ILE A 16 -11.21 0.63 9.43
N GLU A 17 -11.13 1.94 9.65
CA GLU A 17 -11.06 2.94 8.59
C GLU A 17 -9.73 3.70 8.66
N PHE A 18 -9.38 4.37 7.57
CA PHE A 18 -8.29 5.34 7.58
C PHE A 18 -8.63 6.49 8.53
N GLY A 19 -7.71 6.83 9.43
CA GLY A 19 -7.86 7.95 10.37
C GLY A 19 -7.69 9.34 9.74
N GLY A 20 -7.78 9.45 8.41
CA GLY A 20 -7.60 10.69 7.65
C GLY A 20 -7.35 10.42 6.15
N PRO A 21 -6.92 11.45 5.39
CA PRO A 21 -6.70 11.33 3.94
C PRO A 21 -5.72 10.22 3.56
N SER A 22 -6.06 9.43 2.53
CA SER A 22 -5.25 8.30 2.04
C SER A 22 -4.52 8.58 0.71
N ASP A 23 -4.54 9.83 0.25
CA ASP A 23 -3.82 10.32 -0.94
C ASP A 23 -2.32 10.03 -0.85
N VAL A 24 -1.71 10.18 0.33
CA VAL A 24 -0.29 9.88 0.58
C VAL A 24 0.06 8.42 0.28
N LEU A 25 -0.87 7.48 0.49
CA LEU A 25 -0.67 6.07 0.13
C LEU A 25 -0.73 5.88 -1.37
N VAL A 26 -1.68 6.53 -2.06
CA VAL A 26 -1.77 6.49 -3.53
C VAL A 26 -0.46 6.98 -4.15
N TYR A 27 0.09 8.10 -3.65
CA TYR A 27 1.39 8.61 -4.09
C TYR A 27 2.51 7.60 -3.83
N PHE A 28 2.59 7.04 -2.62
CA PHE A 28 3.62 6.07 -2.27
C PHE A 28 3.59 4.82 -3.14
N VAL A 29 2.42 4.16 -3.29
CA VAL A 29 2.31 2.92 -4.08
C VAL A 29 2.56 3.17 -5.57
N SER A 30 2.09 4.31 -6.10
CA SER A 30 2.35 4.72 -7.49
C SER A 30 3.84 4.92 -7.75
N LEU A 31 4.53 5.62 -6.84
CA LEU A 31 5.97 5.89 -6.98
C LEU A 31 6.83 4.66 -6.68
N ALA A 32 6.38 3.76 -5.80
CA ALA A 32 7.00 2.47 -5.57
C ALA A 32 6.89 1.58 -6.83
N PHE A 33 5.72 1.54 -7.46
CA PHE A 33 5.51 0.85 -8.72
C PHE A 33 6.36 1.47 -9.85
N ALA A 34 6.44 2.80 -9.90
CA ALA A 34 7.21 3.53 -10.90
C ALA A 34 8.74 3.37 -10.78
N THR A 35 9.25 2.76 -9.71
CA THR A 35 10.69 2.46 -9.57
C THR A 35 11.23 1.63 -10.74
N ARG A 36 10.40 0.75 -11.32
CA ARG A 36 10.77 -0.07 -12.50
C ARG A 36 11.03 0.75 -13.76
N TYR A 37 10.62 2.03 -13.77
CA TYR A 37 10.81 2.97 -14.86
C TYR A 37 11.87 4.04 -14.55
N GLY A 38 12.65 3.87 -13.47
CA GLY A 38 13.76 4.76 -13.14
C GLY A 38 13.37 6.07 -12.43
N SER A 39 12.20 6.14 -11.79
CA SER A 39 11.80 7.30 -10.98
C SER A 39 12.84 7.63 -9.90
N GLN A 40 13.24 8.91 -9.82
CA GLN A 40 14.19 9.42 -8.83
C GLN A 40 13.51 10.09 -7.61
N HIS A 41 12.18 10.03 -7.52
CA HIS A 41 11.45 10.63 -6.41
C HIS A 41 11.86 10.02 -5.05
N PRO A 42 11.89 10.79 -3.95
CA PRO A 42 12.23 10.27 -2.62
C PRO A 42 11.48 9.00 -2.21
N LEU A 43 10.15 8.95 -2.41
CA LEU A 43 9.35 7.74 -2.17
C LEU A 43 9.70 6.54 -3.08
N SER A 44 10.20 6.79 -4.30
CA SER A 44 10.74 5.71 -5.15
C SER A 44 12.05 5.19 -4.57
N GLN A 45 12.94 6.07 -4.11
CA GLN A 45 14.18 5.68 -3.42
C GLN A 45 13.89 4.92 -2.12
N LEU A 46 12.88 5.33 -1.36
CA LEU A 46 12.41 4.61 -0.17
C LEU A 46 12.01 3.17 -0.51
N SER A 47 11.20 2.98 -1.56
CA SER A 47 10.81 1.65 -2.04
C SER A 47 12.03 0.81 -2.47
N LEU A 48 13.02 1.42 -3.12
CA LEU A 48 14.29 0.75 -3.46
C LEU A 48 15.08 0.31 -2.23
N LEU A 49 15.15 1.14 -1.18
CA LEU A 49 15.81 0.79 0.07
C LEU A 49 15.08 -0.33 0.82
N LEU A 50 13.74 -0.26 0.91
CA LEU A 50 12.90 -1.29 1.53
C LEU A 50 13.09 -2.65 0.84
N ARG A 51 13.06 -2.68 -0.49
CA ARG A 51 13.27 -3.91 -1.27
C ARG A 51 14.73 -4.37 -1.27
N GLY A 52 15.66 -3.43 -1.43
CA GLY A 52 17.08 -3.71 -1.68
C GLY A 52 17.85 -4.05 -0.41
N GLU A 53 17.78 -3.18 0.59
CA GLU A 53 18.54 -3.34 1.83
C GLU A 53 17.75 -4.08 2.90
N ARG A 54 16.46 -3.77 3.06
CA ARG A 54 15.61 -4.46 4.06
C ARG A 54 15.01 -5.77 3.56
N LYS A 55 15.19 -6.10 2.28
CA LYS A 55 14.70 -7.33 1.63
C LYS A 55 13.19 -7.54 1.77
N ILE A 56 12.44 -6.45 1.88
CA ILE A 56 10.98 -6.50 2.04
C ILE A 56 10.35 -6.80 0.68
N ASN A 57 9.46 -7.80 0.64
CA ASN A 57 8.67 -8.08 -0.55
C ASN A 57 7.60 -6.98 -0.72
N MET A 58 7.81 -6.08 -1.67
CA MET A 58 6.88 -4.98 -1.96
C MET A 58 5.72 -5.39 -2.88
N THR A 59 5.74 -6.59 -3.47
CA THR A 59 4.74 -7.02 -4.46
C THR A 59 3.30 -6.87 -3.97
N PRO A 60 2.92 -7.33 -2.75
CA PRO A 60 1.55 -7.17 -2.27
C PRO A 60 1.08 -5.72 -2.21
N LEU A 61 1.94 -4.81 -1.76
CA LEU A 61 1.63 -3.39 -1.66
C LEU A 61 1.57 -2.68 -3.03
N THR A 62 2.30 -3.19 -4.02
CA THR A 62 2.28 -2.71 -5.41
C THR A 62 1.30 -3.46 -6.32
N THR A 63 0.45 -4.33 -5.75
CA THR A 63 -0.65 -5.00 -6.45
C THR A 63 -1.92 -4.21 -6.22
N PHE A 64 -2.16 -3.20 -7.06
CA PHE A 64 -3.29 -2.28 -6.99
C PHE A 64 -3.72 -1.83 -8.39
N ALA A 65 -4.94 -1.30 -8.52
CA ALA A 65 -5.51 -0.85 -9.80
C ALA A 65 -6.31 0.45 -9.64
N ASP A 66 -6.58 1.12 -10.77
CA ASP A 66 -7.58 2.19 -10.79
C ASP A 66 -8.97 1.61 -10.50
N ARG A 67 -9.76 2.30 -9.69
CA ARG A 67 -11.13 1.92 -9.33
C ARG A 67 -12.11 2.24 -10.46
N ASN A 68 -11.83 3.27 -11.24
CA ASN A 68 -12.73 3.74 -12.28
C ASN A 68 -12.62 2.83 -13.50
N VAL A 69 -13.69 2.10 -13.78
CA VAL A 69 -13.79 1.20 -14.93
C VAL A 69 -14.39 1.97 -16.09
N GLU A 70 -13.57 2.29 -17.09
CA GLU A 70 -14.01 2.94 -18.33
C GLU A 70 -14.17 1.91 -19.45
N VAL A 71 -13.32 0.89 -19.47
CA VAL A 71 -13.33 -0.18 -20.45
C VAL A 71 -13.21 -1.57 -19.82
N GLU A 72 -13.53 -2.61 -20.60
CA GLU A 72 -13.44 -4.01 -20.15
C GLU A 72 -12.04 -4.39 -19.64
N ALA A 73 -10.98 -3.81 -20.21
CA ALA A 73 -9.62 -4.03 -19.75
C ALA A 73 -9.40 -3.58 -18.29
N ASP A 74 -10.00 -2.45 -17.89
CA ASP A 74 -9.90 -1.92 -16.52
C ASP A 74 -10.61 -2.85 -15.55
N ARG A 75 -11.78 -3.39 -15.94
CA ARG A 75 -12.51 -4.38 -15.15
C ARG A 75 -11.66 -5.63 -14.91
N VAL A 76 -11.01 -6.14 -15.95
CA VAL A 76 -10.12 -7.31 -15.85
C VAL A 76 -8.93 -7.02 -14.94
N GLU A 77 -8.34 -5.83 -15.04
CA GLU A 77 -7.24 -5.42 -14.17
C GLU A 77 -7.68 -5.28 -12.70
N LEU A 78 -8.81 -4.63 -12.46
CA LEU A 78 -9.39 -4.45 -11.12
C LEU A 78 -9.77 -5.79 -10.47
N GLU A 79 -10.21 -6.78 -11.24
CA GLU A 79 -10.45 -8.14 -10.71
C GLU A 79 -9.15 -8.91 -10.46
N ARG A 80 -8.10 -8.66 -11.25
CA ARG A 80 -6.80 -9.34 -11.11
C ARG A 80 -6.07 -8.97 -9.82
N VAL A 81 -6.30 -7.79 -9.26
CA VAL A 81 -5.57 -7.28 -8.09
C VAL A 81 -6.11 -7.79 -6.74
N TRP A 82 -7.17 -8.59 -6.75
CA TRP A 82 -7.58 -9.34 -5.56
C TRP A 82 -6.52 -10.36 -5.14
N GLN A 83 -5.99 -10.20 -3.93
CA GLN A 83 -4.88 -10.97 -3.38
C GLN A 83 -5.19 -11.49 -1.97
N GLY A 84 -4.43 -12.47 -1.46
CA GLY A 84 -4.57 -12.89 -0.06
C GLY A 84 -4.20 -11.75 0.91
N ALA A 85 -4.96 -11.59 1.99
CA ALA A 85 -4.71 -10.54 2.97
C ALA A 85 -3.40 -10.74 3.76
N ALA A 86 -3.05 -12.00 4.09
CA ALA A 86 -1.89 -12.28 4.93
C ALA A 86 -0.55 -11.80 4.34
N PRO A 87 -0.23 -12.05 3.04
CA PRO A 87 0.97 -11.47 2.44
C PRO A 87 1.01 -9.94 2.47
N LEU A 88 -0.13 -9.27 2.29
CA LEU A 88 -0.21 -7.81 2.38
C LEU A 88 0.08 -7.34 3.81
N ALA A 89 -0.51 -7.98 4.82
CA ALA A 89 -0.27 -7.67 6.22
C ALA A 89 1.20 -7.87 6.61
N GLU A 90 1.84 -8.95 6.14
CA GLU A 90 3.27 -9.20 6.36
C GLU A 90 4.16 -8.11 5.74
N THR A 91 3.89 -7.73 4.48
CA THR A 91 4.60 -6.63 3.82
C THR A 91 4.43 -5.33 4.59
N LEU A 92 3.20 -4.97 4.98
CA LEU A 92 2.91 -3.75 5.73
C LEU A 92 3.59 -3.73 7.10
N ARG A 93 3.60 -4.86 7.82
CA ARG A 93 4.28 -4.99 9.11
C ARG A 93 5.79 -4.76 8.98
N ALA A 94 6.39 -5.31 7.92
CA ALA A 94 7.81 -5.11 7.67
C ALA A 94 8.13 -3.66 7.27
N VAL A 95 7.29 -3.03 6.45
CA VAL A 95 7.46 -1.62 6.04
C VAL A 95 7.30 -0.68 7.23
N THR A 96 6.22 -0.82 8.01
CA THR A 96 5.96 0.01 9.20
C THR A 96 7.06 -0.14 10.24
N ALA A 97 7.54 -1.36 10.49
CA ALA A 97 8.69 -1.61 11.36
C ALA A 97 9.98 -0.97 10.83
N ALA A 98 10.24 -1.02 9.52
CA ALA A 98 11.40 -0.35 8.92
C ALA A 98 11.31 1.18 9.08
N LEU A 99 10.15 1.78 8.82
CA LEU A 99 9.92 3.22 9.01
C LEU A 99 9.95 3.65 10.49
N ALA A 100 9.72 2.72 11.41
CA ALA A 100 9.84 2.95 12.85
C ALA A 100 11.29 2.85 13.37
N SER A 101 12.24 2.40 12.54
CA SER A 101 13.64 2.32 12.93
C SER A 101 14.33 3.69 12.96
N ASP A 102 15.42 3.81 13.71
CA ASP A 102 16.25 5.04 13.78
C ASP A 102 17.14 5.25 12.51
N ASP A 103 16.74 4.71 11.36
CA ASP A 103 17.46 4.92 10.10
C ASP A 103 17.12 6.31 9.54
N ALA A 104 18.05 7.25 9.70
CA ALA A 104 17.90 8.64 9.27
C ALA A 104 17.52 8.78 7.78
N ARG A 105 17.90 7.83 6.93
CA ARG A 105 17.56 7.85 5.49
C ARG A 105 16.05 7.70 5.29
N PHE A 106 15.37 6.89 6.10
CA PHE A 106 13.92 6.76 6.02
C PHE A 106 13.21 8.03 6.47
N ALA A 107 13.71 8.69 7.52
CA ALA A 107 13.19 9.97 7.95
C ALA A 107 13.35 11.04 6.86
N GLU A 108 14.52 11.13 6.22
CA GLU A 108 14.78 12.07 5.12
C GLU A 108 13.85 11.82 3.93
N LEU A 109 13.72 10.57 3.49
CA LEU A 109 12.92 10.21 2.31
C LEU A 109 11.41 10.35 2.51
N THR A 110 10.95 10.40 3.77
CA THR A 110 9.54 10.57 4.12
C THR A 110 9.19 11.97 4.62
N ALA A 111 10.16 12.87 4.78
CA ALA A 111 9.97 14.21 5.35
C ALA A 111 8.90 15.06 4.62
N GLY A 112 8.77 14.90 3.30
CA GLY A 112 7.77 15.60 2.48
C GLY A 112 6.36 14.98 2.50
N HIS A 113 6.16 13.87 3.23
CA HIS A 113 4.93 13.07 3.21
C HIS A 113 4.44 12.80 4.64
N PRO A 114 4.06 13.86 5.39
CA PRO A 114 3.50 13.70 6.73
C PRO A 114 2.27 12.78 6.69
N GLY A 115 2.13 11.92 7.69
CA GLY A 115 1.02 10.96 7.77
C GLY A 115 1.20 9.68 6.95
N LEU A 116 2.27 9.54 6.14
CA LEU A 116 2.53 8.28 5.41
C LEU A 116 2.59 7.08 6.37
N ARG A 117 3.32 7.22 7.49
CA ARG A 117 3.43 6.17 8.50
C ARG A 117 2.08 5.83 9.13
N ASP A 118 1.34 6.84 9.58
CA ASP A 118 0.02 6.63 10.20
C ASP A 118 -0.95 5.94 9.24
N ARG A 119 -0.92 6.30 7.95
CA ARG A 119 -1.75 5.66 6.93
C ARG A 119 -1.30 4.23 6.59
N LEU A 120 0.01 3.94 6.64
CA LEU A 120 0.52 2.57 6.52
C LEU A 120 0.12 1.72 7.73
N ASP A 121 0.11 2.29 8.93
CA ASP A 121 -0.35 1.62 10.15
C ASP A 121 -1.86 1.35 10.12
N ASP A 122 -2.67 2.28 9.61
CA ASP A 122 -4.11 2.05 9.35
C ASP A 122 -4.31 0.89 8.38
N LEU A 123 -3.60 0.91 7.24
CA LEU A 123 -3.68 -0.13 6.22
C LEU A 123 -3.22 -1.49 6.75
N LEU A 124 -2.18 -1.52 7.59
CA LEU A 124 -1.71 -2.72 8.27
C LEU A 124 -2.82 -3.34 9.12
N ARG A 125 -3.48 -2.55 9.97
CA ARG A 125 -4.55 -3.04 10.84
C ARG A 125 -5.73 -3.59 10.03
N MET A 126 -6.08 -2.94 8.92
CA MET A 126 -7.11 -3.44 7.99
C MET A 126 -6.71 -4.77 7.36
N ALA A 127 -5.46 -4.90 6.91
CA ALA A 127 -4.94 -6.12 6.31
C ALA A 127 -4.84 -7.28 7.33
N GLU A 128 -4.41 -7.01 8.56
CA GLU A 128 -4.35 -7.99 9.66
C GLU A 128 -5.75 -8.51 10.00
N TRP A 129 -6.73 -7.61 10.14
CA TRP A 129 -8.12 -7.97 10.39
C TRP A 129 -8.69 -8.89 9.30
N ALA A 130 -8.38 -8.63 8.02
CA ALA A 130 -8.81 -9.47 6.90
C ALA A 130 -8.04 -10.81 6.87
N ALA A 131 -6.76 -10.79 7.22
CA ALA A 131 -5.92 -11.98 7.28
C ALA A 131 -6.38 -12.97 8.36
N GLU A 132 -6.78 -12.49 9.53
CA GLU A 132 -7.36 -13.30 10.61
C GLU A 132 -8.63 -14.06 10.17
N ARG A 133 -9.32 -13.56 9.14
CA ARG A 133 -10.53 -14.16 8.55
C ARG A 133 -10.23 -15.03 7.32
N GLY A 134 -8.97 -15.16 6.93
CA GLY A 134 -8.58 -15.87 5.70
C GLY A 134 -9.12 -15.20 4.43
N ALA A 135 -9.47 -13.91 4.50
CA ALA A 135 -10.07 -13.19 3.39
C ALA A 135 -9.02 -12.78 2.34
N ARG A 136 -9.51 -12.49 1.14
CA ARG A 136 -8.80 -11.72 0.13
C ARG A 136 -9.11 -10.25 0.31
N VAL A 137 -8.21 -9.44 -0.24
CA VAL A 137 -8.29 -8.00 -0.25
C VAL A 137 -7.93 -7.47 -1.63
N ARG A 138 -8.41 -6.27 -1.92
CA ARG A 138 -8.05 -5.50 -3.11
C ARG A 138 -7.72 -4.08 -2.69
N LEU A 139 -6.61 -3.58 -3.24
CA LEU A 139 -6.25 -2.17 -3.16
C LEU A 139 -6.62 -1.52 -4.49
N SER A 140 -7.41 -0.44 -4.44
CA SER A 140 -7.70 0.37 -5.62
C SER A 140 -7.56 1.85 -5.29
N PHE A 141 -7.45 2.72 -6.30
CA PHE A 141 -7.41 4.16 -6.09
C PHE A 141 -8.36 4.91 -7.02
N GLU A 142 -8.63 6.15 -6.67
CA GLU A 142 -9.28 7.16 -7.50
C GLU A 142 -8.41 8.43 -7.47
N LEU A 143 -8.44 9.27 -8.52
CA LEU A 143 -7.66 10.52 -8.64
C LEU A 143 -8.55 11.77 -8.51
#